data_AF-A0A948X7J8-F1
#
_entry.id   AF-A0A948X7J8-F1
#
_cell.length_a   1.000
_cell.length_b   1.000
_cell.length_c   1.000
_cell.angle_alpha   90.00
_cell.angle_beta   90.00
_cell.angle_gamma   90.00
#
_symmetry.space_group_name_H-M   'P 1'
#
loop_
_entity.id
_entity.type
_entity.pdbx_description
1 polymer ?
#
loop_
_entity_poly.entity_id
_entity_poly.type
_entity_poly.pdbx_seq_one_letter_code
_entity_poly.pdbx_strand_id
1 'polypeptide(L)'
;MENQELPRRALNLSLAIYRVTAIFPQGEVLVGQLRELGNEIAGDLAEENFADVENKINRLKIYFAVAKAQNWVKPMNWSILDFEYYKLQREVVFGYRESTRIGNLANKHELDESENIMSHNIEQVKKPAVLKPVKPSHSGLSERQLKITEALGKSAAVKMSDLIPL
;
A
#
# COMPACT_ATOMS: atom_id res chain seq x y z
N MET A 1 -1.05 24.26 0.44
CA MET A 1 -2.16 24.79 1.27
C MET A 1 -3.52 24.20 0.85
N GLU A 2 -3.56 23.09 0.10
CA GLU A 2 -4.76 22.58 -0.58
C GLU A 2 -5.41 21.36 0.12
N ASN A 3 -4.70 20.66 1.03
CA ASN A 3 -5.19 19.43 1.68
C ASN A 3 -6.38 19.61 2.67
N GLN A 4 -6.73 20.84 3.08
CA GLN A 4 -7.76 21.04 4.12
C GLN A 4 -9.18 21.31 3.60
N GLU A 5 -9.41 21.40 2.28
CA GLU A 5 -10.74 21.72 1.77
C GLU A 5 -11.75 20.57 1.92
N LEU A 6 -11.35 19.33 1.61
CA LEU A 6 -12.24 18.17 1.70
C LEU A 6 -12.69 17.88 3.15
N PRO A 7 -11.80 17.82 4.16
CA PRO A 7 -12.22 17.57 5.53
C PRO A 7 -13.13 18.68 6.07
N ARG A 8 -12.80 19.94 5.76
CA ARG A 8 -13.62 21.10 6.16
C ARG A 8 -15.01 21.06 5.53
N ARG A 9 -15.11 20.68 4.26
CA ARG A 9 -16.39 20.52 3.58
C ARG A 9 -17.20 19.39 4.17
N ALA A 10 -16.59 18.24 4.44
CA ALA A 10 -17.24 17.10 5.08
C ALA A 10 -17.78 17.46 6.47
N LEU A 11 -17.01 18.21 7.26
CA LEU A 11 -17.46 18.74 8.55
C LEU A 11 -18.66 19.68 8.41
N ASN A 12 -18.67 20.57 7.42
CA ASN A 12 -19.83 21.43 7.16
C ASN A 12 -21.07 20.62 6.78
N LEU A 13 -20.90 19.53 6.03
CA LEU A 13 -22.00 18.62 5.69
C LEU A 13 -22.48 17.82 6.90
N SER A 14 -21.58 17.40 7.80
CA SER A 14 -21.98 16.77 9.06
C SER A 14 -22.81 17.75 9.91
N LEU A 15 -22.38 19.00 10.06
CA LEU A 15 -23.15 20.04 10.74
C LEU A 15 -24.53 20.29 10.10
N ALA A 16 -24.63 20.21 8.77
CA ALA A 16 -25.91 20.31 8.09
C ALA A 16 -26.84 19.13 8.43
N ILE A 17 -26.30 17.91 8.57
CA ILE A 17 -27.06 16.76 9.09
C ILE A 17 -27.56 17.02 10.51
N TYR A 18 -26.72 17.58 11.40
CA TYR A 18 -27.15 17.93 12.76
C TYR A 18 -28.34 18.90 12.74
N ARG A 19 -28.31 19.91 11.87
CA ARG A 19 -29.40 20.90 11.73
C ARG A 19 -30.69 20.26 11.21
N VAL A 20 -30.59 19.41 10.19
CA VAL A 20 -31.75 18.73 9.60
C VAL A 20 -32.36 17.74 10.60
N THR A 21 -31.53 16.96 11.29
CA THR A 21 -31.98 15.96 12.26
C THR A 21 -32.47 16.56 13.58
N ALA A 22 -32.23 17.84 13.86
CA ALA A 22 -32.76 18.51 15.03
C ALA A 22 -34.31 18.62 15.05
N ILE A 23 -34.95 18.45 13.88
CA ILE A 23 -36.41 18.52 13.71
C ILE A 23 -37.06 17.14 13.92
N PHE A 24 -36.27 16.07 14.04
CA PHE A 24 -36.80 14.71 14.16
C PHE A 24 -37.55 14.52 15.47
N PRO A 25 -38.51 13.58 15.52
CA PRO A 25 -39.13 13.15 16.76
C PRO A 25 -38.07 12.73 17.80
N GLN A 26 -38.37 12.99 19.08
CA GLN A 26 -37.47 12.67 20.16
C GLN A 26 -37.33 11.13 20.31
N GLY A 27 -36.10 10.65 20.46
CA GLY A 27 -35.81 9.21 20.62
C GLY A 27 -35.59 8.45 19.31
N GLU A 28 -35.66 9.11 18.16
CA GLU A 28 -35.41 8.47 16.87
C GLU A 28 -33.96 8.01 16.70
N VAL A 29 -33.77 6.70 16.56
CA VAL A 29 -32.45 6.06 16.44
C VAL A 29 -31.70 6.55 15.19
N LEU A 30 -32.45 6.88 14.12
CA LEU A 30 -31.88 7.35 12.86
C LEU A 30 -31.08 8.66 13.01
N VAL A 31 -31.42 9.49 14.02
CA VAL A 31 -30.68 10.71 14.33
C VAL A 31 -29.23 10.40 14.69
N GLY A 32 -29.02 9.41 15.56
CA GLY A 32 -27.69 8.97 15.97
C GLY A 32 -26.91 8.43 14.78
N GLN A 33 -27.53 7.51 14.02
CA GLN A 33 -26.90 6.87 12.86
C GLN A 33 -26.47 7.87 11.78
N LEU A 34 -27.29 8.87 11.48
CA LEU A 34 -26.97 9.91 10.51
C LEU A 34 -25.81 10.79 10.96
N ARG A 35 -25.81 11.20 12.24
CA ARG A 35 -24.79 12.09 12.81
C ARG A 35 -23.45 11.39 12.96
N GLU A 36 -23.46 10.18 13.47
CA GLU A 36 -22.27 9.33 13.63
C GLU A 36 -21.61 9.10 12.28
N LEU A 37 -22.36 8.62 11.29
CA LEU A 37 -21.83 8.35 9.96
C LEU A 37 -21.31 9.63 9.26
N GLY A 38 -21.98 10.77 9.44
CA GLY A 38 -21.49 12.06 8.95
C GLY A 38 -20.17 12.48 9.60
N ASN A 39 -19.98 12.22 10.90
CA ASN A 39 -18.73 12.50 11.59
C ASN A 39 -17.62 11.53 11.22
N GLU A 40 -17.92 10.24 11.04
CA GLU A 40 -16.96 9.25 10.56
C GLU A 40 -16.40 9.64 9.19
N ILE A 41 -17.25 10.05 8.25
CA ILE A 41 -16.80 10.52 6.93
C ILE A 41 -15.87 11.73 7.06
N ALA A 42 -16.21 12.69 7.93
CA ALA A 42 -15.35 13.85 8.15
C ALA A 42 -14.02 13.48 8.80
N GLY A 43 -14.02 12.54 9.75
CA GLY A 43 -12.83 12.01 10.41
C GLY A 43 -11.91 11.27 9.44
N ASP A 44 -12.46 10.32 8.69
CA ASP A 44 -11.73 9.57 7.66
C ASP A 44 -11.05 10.51 6.66
N LEU A 45 -11.74 11.56 6.20
CA LEU A 45 -11.18 12.53 5.27
C LEU A 45 -10.08 13.38 5.91
N ALA A 46 -10.23 13.74 7.18
CA ALA A 46 -9.20 14.48 7.92
C ALA A 46 -7.93 13.65 8.16
N GLU A 47 -8.08 12.34 8.31
CA GLU A 47 -7.00 11.37 8.48
C GLU A 47 -6.45 10.85 7.14
N GLU A 48 -6.93 11.39 6.00
CA GLU A 48 -6.58 10.95 4.65
C GLU A 48 -6.83 9.45 4.40
N ASN A 49 -7.78 8.85 5.14
CA ASN A 49 -8.20 7.47 5.01
C ASN A 49 -9.40 7.35 4.05
N PHE A 50 -9.12 7.20 2.75
CA PHE A 50 -10.16 7.21 1.72
C PHE A 50 -10.80 5.84 1.44
N ALA A 51 -10.29 4.75 2.03
CA ALA A 51 -10.61 3.38 1.61
C ALA A 51 -12.10 3.03 1.73
N ASP A 52 -12.78 3.53 2.77
CA ASP A 52 -14.17 3.18 3.06
C ASP A 52 -15.16 4.36 2.96
N VAL A 53 -14.64 5.56 2.64
CA VAL A 53 -15.45 6.78 2.56
C VAL A 53 -16.59 6.63 1.54
N GLU A 54 -16.34 5.95 0.43
CA GLU A 54 -17.36 5.70 -0.60
C GLU A 54 -18.54 4.88 -0.06
N ASN A 55 -18.26 3.80 0.67
CA ASN A 55 -19.28 2.94 1.26
C ASN A 55 -20.06 3.67 2.35
N LYS A 56 -19.37 4.45 3.19
CA LYS A 56 -19.99 5.28 4.22
C LYS A 56 -20.94 6.32 3.62
N ILE A 57 -20.53 7.00 2.53
CA ILE A 57 -21.41 7.93 1.81
C ILE A 57 -22.62 7.20 1.22
N ASN A 58 -22.44 6.03 0.61
CA ASN A 58 -23.56 5.25 0.07
C ASN A 58 -24.56 4.84 1.16
N ARG A 59 -24.06 4.37 2.31
CA ARG A 59 -24.89 4.04 3.48
C ARG A 59 -25.64 5.28 4.00
N LEU A 60 -25.00 6.44 4.03
CA LEU A 60 -25.62 7.70 4.43
C LEU A 60 -26.77 8.10 3.50
N LYS A 61 -26.60 7.92 2.19
CA LYS A 61 -27.67 8.17 1.20
C LYS A 61 -28.88 7.25 1.38
N ILE A 62 -28.66 5.99 1.76
CA ILE A 62 -29.75 5.07 2.11
C ILE A 62 -30.52 5.62 3.32
N TYR A 63 -29.82 6.10 4.36
CA TYR A 63 -30.47 6.74 5.51
C TYR A 63 -31.23 8.01 5.13
N PHE A 64 -30.73 8.82 4.18
CA PHE A 64 -31.49 9.94 3.64
C PHE A 64 -32.77 9.48 2.94
N ALA A 65 -32.74 8.40 2.17
CA ALA A 65 -33.94 7.86 1.53
C ALA A 65 -34.99 7.40 2.56
N VAL A 66 -34.55 6.72 3.62
CA VAL A 66 -35.42 6.35 4.75
C VAL A 66 -36.00 7.60 5.41
N ALA A 67 -35.18 8.60 5.74
CA ALA A 67 -35.64 9.84 6.37
C ALA A 67 -36.59 10.65 5.48
N LYS A 68 -36.38 10.67 4.16
CA LYS A 68 -37.29 11.28 3.17
C LYS A 68 -38.67 10.61 3.23
N ALA A 69 -38.73 9.28 3.34
CA ALA A 69 -39.98 8.52 3.41
C ALA A 69 -40.78 8.80 4.69
N GLN A 70 -40.10 9.10 5.81
CA GLN A 70 -40.76 9.48 7.07
C GLN A 70 -41.37 10.89 7.07
N ASN A 71 -41.00 11.73 6.09
CA ASN A 71 -41.53 13.08 5.92
C ASN A 71 -41.39 14.00 7.15
N TRP A 72 -40.39 13.78 8.01
CA TRP A 72 -40.10 14.65 9.16
C TRP A 72 -39.51 16.00 8.76
N VAL A 73 -38.84 16.05 7.60
CA VAL A 73 -38.20 17.26 7.07
C VAL A 73 -38.52 17.39 5.59
N LYS A 74 -38.62 18.64 5.11
CA LYS A 74 -38.87 18.96 3.70
C LYS A 74 -37.92 18.18 2.78
N PRO A 75 -38.44 17.48 1.74
CA PRO A 75 -37.63 16.68 0.83
C PRO A 75 -36.44 17.43 0.20
N MET A 76 -36.60 18.74 -0.03
CA MET A 76 -35.55 19.60 -0.58
C MET A 76 -34.26 19.56 0.25
N ASN A 77 -34.35 19.57 1.58
CA ASN A 77 -33.16 19.57 2.46
C ASN A 77 -32.34 18.30 2.24
N TRP A 78 -33.02 17.17 2.08
CA TRP A 78 -32.37 15.89 1.81
C TRP A 78 -31.81 15.81 0.40
N SER A 79 -32.47 16.40 -0.60
CA SER A 79 -31.94 16.45 -1.97
C SER A 79 -30.66 17.28 -2.06
N ILE A 80 -30.59 18.40 -1.32
CA ILE A 80 -29.37 19.22 -1.23
C ILE A 80 -28.23 18.42 -0.59
N LEU A 81 -28.49 17.76 0.56
CA LEU A 81 -27.49 16.93 1.22
C LEU A 81 -27.00 15.79 0.32
N ASP A 82 -27.93 15.07 -0.32
CA ASP A 82 -27.62 13.97 -1.23
C ASP A 82 -26.71 14.41 -2.39
N PHE A 83 -27.01 15.58 -2.99
CA PHE A 83 -26.20 16.15 -4.06
C PHE A 83 -24.81 16.58 -3.59
N GLU A 84 -24.69 17.21 -2.43
CA GLU A 84 -23.40 17.63 -1.90
C GLU A 84 -22.51 16.43 -1.50
N TYR A 85 -23.09 15.39 -0.90
CA TYR A 85 -22.38 14.14 -0.63
C TYR A 85 -22.01 13.40 -1.92
N TYR A 86 -22.83 13.49 -2.98
CA TYR A 86 -22.46 12.98 -4.30
C TYR A 86 -21.23 13.69 -4.86
N LYS A 87 -21.16 15.03 -4.78
CA LYS A 87 -19.95 15.77 -5.21
C LYS A 87 -18.72 15.35 -4.40
N LEU A 88 -18.86 15.29 -3.08
CA LEU A 88 -17.79 14.86 -2.18
C LEU A 88 -17.27 13.46 -2.56
N GLN A 89 -18.17 12.51 -2.78
CA GLN A 89 -17.82 11.16 -3.24
C GLN A 89 -17.02 11.17 -4.55
N ARG A 90 -17.43 11.99 -5.53
CA ARG A 90 -16.72 12.08 -6.82
C ARG A 90 -15.32 12.64 -6.68
N GLU A 91 -15.15 13.65 -5.84
CA GLU A 91 -13.84 14.26 -5.57
C GLU A 91 -12.91 13.26 -4.86
N VAL A 92 -13.41 12.54 -3.85
CA VAL A 92 -12.65 11.53 -3.12
C VAL A 92 -12.24 10.36 -4.03
N VAL A 93 -13.16 9.82 -4.82
CA VAL A 93 -12.88 8.72 -5.74
C VAL A 93 -11.88 9.13 -6.82
N PHE A 94 -11.98 10.35 -7.34
CA PHE A 94 -11.04 10.85 -8.34
C PHE A 94 -9.65 11.06 -7.73
N GLY A 95 -9.56 11.74 -6.57
CA GLY A 95 -8.30 11.99 -5.87
C GLY A 95 -7.60 10.71 -5.43
N TYR A 96 -8.35 9.75 -4.87
CA TYR A 96 -7.80 8.48 -4.41
C TYR A 96 -7.32 7.58 -5.55
N ARG A 97 -8.05 7.53 -6.68
CA ARG A 97 -7.63 6.72 -7.83
C ARG A 97 -6.35 7.26 -8.45
N GLU A 98 -6.18 8.58 -8.53
CA GLU A 98 -4.96 9.16 -9.08
C GLU A 98 -3.76 8.94 -8.14
N SER A 99 -3.92 9.12 -6.83
CA SER A 99 -2.85 8.85 -5.86
C SER A 99 -2.44 7.37 -5.84
N THR A 100 -3.41 6.46 -5.89
CA THR A 100 -3.14 5.02 -5.95
C THR A 100 -2.47 4.63 -7.27
N ARG A 101 -2.86 5.24 -8.40
CA ARG A 101 -2.23 5.00 -9.71
C ARG A 101 -0.78 5.45 -9.72
N ILE A 102 -0.49 6.65 -9.18
CA ILE A 102 0.87 7.18 -9.08
C ILE A 102 1.72 6.32 -8.13
N GLY A 103 1.19 5.95 -6.96
CA GLY A 103 1.89 5.07 -6.01
C GLY A 103 2.20 3.70 -6.61
N ASN A 104 1.28 3.11 -7.36
CA ASN A 104 1.51 1.85 -8.07
C ASN A 104 2.55 1.97 -9.20
N LEU A 105 2.60 3.12 -9.90
CA LEU A 105 3.66 3.39 -10.88
C LEU A 105 5.03 3.57 -10.21
N ALA A 106 5.08 4.29 -9.09
CA ALA A 106 6.31 4.49 -8.33
C ALA A 106 6.85 3.16 -7.77
N ASN A 107 5.99 2.35 -7.16
CA ASN A 107 6.36 1.00 -6.70
C ASN A 107 6.83 0.10 -7.85
N LYS A 108 6.22 0.22 -9.03
CA LYS A 108 6.69 -0.51 -10.21
C LYS A 108 8.07 -0.04 -10.66
N HIS A 109 8.34 1.27 -10.62
CA HIS A 109 9.66 1.82 -10.93
C HIS A 109 10.72 1.42 -9.90
N GLU A 110 10.38 1.38 -8.61
CA GLU A 110 11.27 0.87 -7.56
C GLU A 110 11.54 -0.63 -7.70
N LEU A 111 10.53 -1.42 -8.09
CA LEU A 111 10.72 -2.84 -8.42
C LEU A 111 11.60 -3.02 -9.66
N ASP A 112 11.35 -2.27 -10.74
CA ASP A 112 12.16 -2.30 -11.96
C ASP A 112 13.60 -1.83 -11.68
N GLU A 113 13.82 -0.82 -10.84
CA GLU A 113 15.15 -0.40 -10.39
C GLU A 113 15.80 -1.46 -9.51
N SER A 114 15.07 -2.12 -8.62
CA SER A 114 15.60 -3.22 -7.80
C SER A 114 15.99 -4.45 -8.63
N GLU A 115 15.26 -4.73 -9.72
CA GLU A 115 15.62 -5.77 -10.69
C GLU A 115 16.81 -5.37 -11.56
N ASN A 116 16.95 -4.08 -11.89
CA ASN A 116 18.12 -3.55 -12.63
C ASN A 116 19.36 -3.34 -11.74
N ILE A 117 19.21 -3.31 -10.42
CA ILE A 117 20.31 -3.48 -9.45
C ILE A 117 20.55 -4.98 -9.21
N MET A 118 20.38 -5.83 -10.23
CA MET A 118 21.14 -7.07 -10.31
C MET A 118 22.62 -6.71 -10.49
N SER A 119 23.30 -6.54 -9.36
CA SER A 119 24.74 -6.69 -9.24
C SER A 119 25.18 -7.92 -10.03
N HIS A 120 25.96 -7.72 -11.09
CA HIS A 120 26.59 -8.78 -11.89
C HIS A 120 27.63 -9.61 -11.09
N ASN A 121 27.58 -9.62 -9.76
CA ASN A 121 28.60 -10.19 -8.90
C ASN A 121 28.08 -11.25 -7.91
N ILE A 122 26.94 -11.89 -8.19
CA ILE A 122 26.55 -13.12 -7.49
C ILE A 122 26.86 -14.29 -8.41
N GLU A 123 28.06 -14.85 -8.24
CA GLU A 123 28.39 -16.17 -8.77
C GLU A 123 27.28 -17.16 -8.41
N GLN A 124 26.79 -17.86 -9.43
CA GLN A 124 25.71 -18.82 -9.34
C GLN A 124 26.04 -19.91 -8.31
N VAL A 125 25.49 -19.81 -7.11
CA VAL A 125 25.45 -20.93 -6.18
C VAL A 125 24.47 -21.95 -6.74
N LYS A 126 25.00 -22.89 -7.54
CA LYS A 126 24.27 -24.09 -7.97
C LYS A 126 23.77 -24.81 -6.73
N LYS A 127 22.45 -24.94 -6.59
CA LYS A 127 21.82 -25.77 -5.54
C LYS A 127 22.43 -27.19 -5.59
N PRO A 128 22.79 -27.79 -4.45
CA PRO A 128 23.49 -29.06 -4.43
C PRO A 128 22.54 -30.17 -4.89
N ALA A 129 22.98 -30.95 -5.88
CA ALA A 129 22.38 -32.24 -6.19
C ALA A 129 22.57 -33.17 -4.99
N VAL A 130 21.50 -33.85 -4.58
CA VAL A 130 21.51 -34.86 -3.51
C VAL A 130 22.56 -35.92 -3.84
N LEU A 131 23.68 -35.89 -3.12
CA LEU A 131 24.76 -36.86 -3.23
C LEU A 131 24.35 -38.16 -2.52
N LYS A 132 24.31 -39.26 -3.28
CA LYS A 132 24.39 -40.61 -2.73
C LYS A 132 25.68 -40.75 -1.91
N PRO A 133 25.69 -41.51 -0.81
CA PRO A 133 26.86 -41.59 0.06
C PRO A 133 27.96 -42.41 -0.62
N VAL A 134 29.05 -41.75 -1.03
CA VAL A 134 30.28 -42.42 -1.43
C VAL A 134 31.18 -42.54 -0.20
N LYS A 135 31.54 -43.79 0.11
CA LYS A 135 32.41 -44.20 1.22
C LYS A 135 33.81 -43.58 1.12
N PRO A 136 34.55 -43.50 2.25
CA PRO A 136 35.72 -42.63 2.38
C PRO A 136 36.97 -43.30 1.81
N SER A 137 37.80 -42.52 1.10
CA SER A 137 39.19 -42.89 0.86
C SER A 137 40.09 -41.66 0.97
N HIS A 138 40.93 -41.70 1.99
CA HIS A 138 42.16 -40.98 2.29
C HIS A 138 42.79 -40.02 1.24
N SER A 139 43.48 -39.02 1.81
CA SER A 139 44.56 -38.18 1.25
C SER A 139 44.21 -36.89 0.51
N GLY A 140 43.47 -36.00 1.16
CA GLY A 140 44.07 -34.80 1.78
C GLY A 140 44.70 -33.67 0.95
N LEU A 141 44.81 -33.71 -0.39
CA LEU A 141 45.26 -32.53 -1.17
C LEU A 141 44.58 -32.48 -2.55
N SER A 142 44.17 -31.27 -2.96
CA SER A 142 43.66 -30.98 -4.31
C SER A 142 44.74 -31.19 -5.37
N GLU A 143 44.37 -31.62 -6.58
CA GLU A 143 45.29 -31.78 -7.73
C GLU A 143 46.17 -30.54 -7.98
N ARG A 144 45.64 -29.35 -7.68
CA ARG A 144 46.37 -28.08 -7.76
C ARG A 144 47.47 -27.98 -6.69
N GLN A 145 47.21 -28.49 -5.49
CA GLN A 145 48.17 -28.48 -4.38
C GLN A 145 49.29 -29.49 -4.61
N LEU A 146 48.97 -30.66 -5.19
CA LEU A 146 49.97 -31.66 -5.60
C LEU A 146 50.97 -31.08 -6.62
N LYS A 147 50.47 -30.38 -7.66
CA LYS A 147 51.34 -29.71 -8.65
C LYS A 147 52.24 -28.63 -8.04
N ILE A 148 51.75 -27.88 -7.05
CA ILE A 148 52.53 -26.84 -6.37
C ILE A 148 53.62 -27.47 -5.49
N THR A 149 53.31 -28.55 -4.75
CA THR A 149 54.32 -29.25 -3.96
C THR A 149 55.39 -29.93 -4.82
N GLU A 150 55.01 -30.42 -6.00
CA GLU A 150 55.94 -31.04 -6.94
C GLU A 150 56.88 -30.01 -7.60
N ALA A 151 56.37 -28.79 -7.85
CA ALA A 151 57.17 -27.67 -8.36
C ALA A 151 58.16 -27.13 -7.32
N LEU A 152 57.76 -27.10 -6.04
CA LEU A 152 58.63 -26.66 -4.94
C LEU A 152 59.73 -27.68 -4.59
N GLY A 153 59.51 -28.97 -4.85
CA GLY A 153 60.47 -30.04 -4.56
C GLY A 153 61.62 -30.16 -5.56
N LYS A 154 61.52 -29.59 -6.77
CA LYS A 154 62.49 -29.83 -7.86
C LYS A 154 63.44 -28.66 -8.17
N SER A 155 63.25 -27.46 -7.63
CA SER A 155 64.14 -26.31 -7.93
C SER A 155 64.33 -25.38 -6.74
N ALA A 156 65.55 -25.31 -6.22
CA ALA A 156 65.96 -24.43 -5.11
C ALA A 156 66.04 -22.92 -5.45
N ALA A 157 65.45 -22.46 -6.55
CA ALA A 157 65.37 -21.03 -6.89
C ALA A 157 64.27 -20.76 -7.94
N VAL A 158 63.01 -20.69 -7.51
CA VAL A 158 61.91 -20.22 -8.37
C VAL A 158 61.69 -18.73 -8.14
N LYS A 159 61.78 -17.91 -9.19
CA LYS A 159 61.49 -16.46 -9.13
C LYS A 159 59.98 -16.25 -9.24
N MET A 160 59.47 -15.26 -8.50
CA MET A 160 58.04 -14.88 -8.43
C MET A 160 57.38 -14.55 -9.77
N SER A 161 58.16 -14.31 -10.83
CA SER A 161 57.65 -14.04 -12.18
C SER A 161 56.97 -15.25 -12.84
N ASP A 162 57.26 -16.48 -12.39
CA ASP A 162 56.77 -17.70 -13.05
C ASP A 162 55.44 -18.21 -12.45
N LEU A 163 54.92 -17.54 -11.42
CA LEU A 163 53.71 -17.94 -10.70
C LEU A 163 52.48 -17.07 -11.02
N ILE A 164 52.61 -16.10 -11.92
CA ILE A 164 51.51 -15.23 -12.35
C ILE A 164 51.23 -15.52 -13.84
N PRO A 165 50.06 -16.09 -14.18
CA PRO A 165 49.68 -16.25 -15.58
C PRO A 165 49.34 -14.88 -16.18
N LEU A 166 49.87 -14.59 -17.37
CA LEU A 166 49.34 -13.53 -18.25
C LEU A 166 48.04 -13.99 -18.91
#